data_AF-Q9NB19-F1
#
_entry.id   AF-Q9NB19-F1
#
_cell.length_a   1.000
_cell.length_b   1.000
_cell.length_c   1.000
_cell.angle_alpha   90.00
_cell.angle_beta   90.00
_cell.angle_gamma   90.00
#
_symmetry.space_group_name_H-M   'P 1'
#
loop_
_entity.id
_entity.type
_entity.pdbx_description
1 polymer ?
#
loop_
_entity_poly.entity_id
_entity_poly.type
_entity_poly.pdbx_seq_one_letter_code
_entity_poly.pdbx_strand_id
1 'polypeptide(L)'
;MSNRFFQKFYLRCGNCTAIQRSAQGYKPIANPILFKSDEHCRNYHDEQRRAAGYAGMMVTTRCDKCNRVHSNWKVLDAQEFLDVKLSLTPAERTKRLWASSK
;
A
#
# COMPACT_ATOMS: atom_id res chain seq x y z
N MET A 1 -10.77 -6.22 10.26
CA MET A 1 -9.39 -6.15 9.75
C MET A 1 -8.49 -5.42 10.74
N SER A 2 -7.76 -6.18 11.54
CA SER A 2 -6.74 -5.69 12.46
C SER A 2 -5.39 -5.48 11.74
N ASN A 3 -4.53 -4.66 12.33
CA ASN A 3 -3.15 -4.52 11.90
C ASN A 3 -2.30 -4.08 13.10
N ARG A 4 -1.35 -4.91 13.52
CA ARG A 4 -0.57 -4.60 14.73
C ARG A 4 0.56 -3.61 14.47
N PHE A 5 1.17 -3.64 13.29
CA PHE A 5 2.39 -2.91 13.00
C PHE A 5 2.20 -1.87 11.90
N PHE A 6 2.95 -0.77 12.02
CA PHE A 6 3.00 0.23 10.96
C PHE A 6 3.80 -0.32 9.78
N GLN A 7 3.27 -0.15 8.56
CA GLN A 7 3.98 -0.52 7.34
C GLN A 7 3.75 0.50 6.24
N LYS A 8 4.78 0.69 5.41
CA LYS A 8 4.78 1.61 4.28
C LYS A 8 4.89 0.83 2.98
N PHE A 9 4.14 1.26 1.97
CA PHE A 9 4.09 0.64 0.65
C PHE A 9 4.29 1.69 -0.44
N TYR A 10 4.88 1.26 -1.55
CA TYR A 10 4.97 2.05 -2.78
C TYR A 10 3.96 1.50 -3.77
N LEU A 11 3.02 2.33 -4.20
CA LEU A 11 1.94 1.92 -5.10
C LEU A 11 2.09 2.64 -6.44
N ARG A 12 2.22 1.89 -7.53
CA ARG A 12 2.19 2.40 -8.89
C ARG A 12 0.77 2.31 -9.44
N CYS A 13 0.23 3.45 -9.88
CA CYS A 13 -1.04 3.51 -10.57
C CYS A 13 -0.91 2.87 -11.95
N GLY A 14 -1.75 1.89 -12.26
CA GLY A 14 -1.76 1.25 -13.57
C GLY A 14 -2.30 2.14 -14.70
N ASN A 15 -3.04 3.21 -14.37
CA ASN A 15 -3.64 4.09 -15.38
C ASN A 15 -2.70 5.21 -15.82
N CYS A 16 -2.00 5.87 -14.89
CA CYS A 16 -1.14 7.02 -15.20
C CYS A 16 0.34 6.80 -14.89
N THR A 17 0.72 5.61 -14.42
CA THR A 17 2.10 5.23 -14.03
C THR A 17 2.71 6.03 -12.88
N ALA A 18 1.96 6.95 -12.26
CA ALA A 18 2.41 7.68 -11.08
C ALA A 18 2.60 6.74 -9.90
N ILE A 19 3.60 7.03 -9.06
CA ILE A 19 3.91 6.27 -7.86
C ILE A 19 3.58 7.13 -6.65
N GLN A 20 2.74 6.61 -5.78
CA GLN A 20 2.39 7.23 -4.51
C GLN A 20 2.78 6.33 -3.34
N ARG A 21 2.98 6.95 -2.18
CA ARG A 21 3.26 6.24 -0.93
C ARG A 21 1.94 5.99 -0.21
N SER A 22 1.74 4.75 0.22
CA SER A 22 0.64 4.37 1.10
C SER A 22 1.21 3.92 2.44
N ALA A 23 0.45 4.14 3.50
CA ALA A 23 0.81 3.72 4.83
C ALA A 23 -0.37 3.01 5.49
N GLN A 24 -0.07 1.90 6.16
CA GLN A 24 -1.04 1.19 6.98
C GLN A 24 -0.68 1.41 8.45
N GLY A 25 -1.60 2.05 9.17
CA GLY A 25 -1.45 2.30 10.61
C GLY A 25 -1.95 1.14 11.47
N TYR A 26 -1.85 1.33 12.79
CA TYR A 26 -2.38 0.39 13.78
C TYR A 26 -3.91 0.33 13.73
N LYS A 27 -4.45 -0.89 13.78
CA LYS A 27 -5.87 -1.17 14.02
C LYS A 27 -5.98 -2.27 15.07
N PRO A 28 -6.75 -2.07 16.15
CA PRO A 28 -6.84 -3.05 17.22
C PRO A 28 -7.36 -4.39 16.73
N ILE A 29 -7.01 -5.46 17.45
CA ILE A 29 -7.59 -6.79 17.26
C ILE A 29 -9.08 -6.78 17.61
N ALA A 30 -9.84 -7.72 17.04
CA ALA A 30 -11.21 -7.98 17.48
C ALA A 30 -11.26 -8.27 18.99
N ASN A 31 -12.37 -7.92 19.63
CA ASN A 31 -12.50 -8.00 21.09
C ASN A 31 -12.18 -9.42 21.60
N PRO A 32 -11.09 -9.63 22.36
CA PRO A 32 -10.71 -10.96 22.82
C PRO A 32 -11.63 -11.49 23.93
N ILE A 33 -12.37 -10.62 24.62
CA ILE A 33 -13.32 -11.00 25.68
C ILE A 33 -14.55 -11.68 25.05
N LEU A 34 -15.10 -11.10 23.99
CA LEU A 34 -16.18 -11.68 23.19
C LEU A 34 -15.58 -12.51 22.06
N PHE A 35 -14.96 -13.63 22.44
CA PHE A 35 -14.10 -14.41 21.56
C PHE A 35 -14.85 -15.00 20.36
N LYS A 36 -14.28 -14.77 19.17
CA LYS A 36 -14.74 -15.35 17.89
C LYS A 36 -13.56 -15.94 17.15
N SER A 37 -13.33 -17.24 17.30
CA SER A 37 -12.17 -17.94 16.71
C SER A 37 -12.01 -17.68 15.22
N ASP A 38 -13.08 -17.81 14.43
CA ASP A 38 -13.07 -17.58 12.98
C ASP A 38 -12.56 -16.17 12.62
N GLU A 39 -13.03 -15.15 13.33
CA GLU A 39 -12.60 -13.77 13.09
C GLU A 39 -11.13 -13.57 13.46
N HIS A 40 -10.66 -14.13 14.57
CA HIS A 40 -9.28 -14.01 15.01
C HIS A 40 -8.31 -14.72 14.04
N CYS A 41 -8.61 -15.97 13.66
CA CYS A 41 -7.77 -16.75 12.74
C CYS A 41 -7.72 -16.12 11.35
N ARG A 42 -8.85 -15.67 10.81
CA ARG A 42 -8.89 -15.01 9.50
C ARG A 42 -8.14 -13.68 9.51
N ASN A 43 -8.31 -12.87 10.55
CA ASN A 43 -7.57 -11.62 10.69
C ASN A 43 -6.06 -11.85 10.76
N TYR A 44 -5.61 -12.90 11.44
CA TYR A 44 -4.19 -13.29 11.50
C TYR A 44 -3.61 -13.61 10.11
N HIS A 45 -4.29 -14.46 9.33
CA HIS A 45 -3.83 -14.79 7.96
C HIS A 45 -3.89 -13.58 7.03
N ASP A 46 -4.91 -12.74 7.16
CA ASP A 46 -4.99 -11.48 6.41
C ASP A 46 -3.87 -10.51 6.79
N GLU A 47 -3.47 -10.47 8.07
CA GLU A 47 -2.36 -9.65 8.53
C GLU A 47 -1.03 -10.10 7.91
N GLN A 48 -0.78 -11.41 7.86
CA GLN A 48 0.40 -11.97 7.18
C GLN A 48 0.42 -11.62 5.69
N ARG A 49 -0.73 -11.71 5.00
CA ARG A 49 -0.84 -11.35 3.57
C ARG A 49 -0.55 -9.87 3.33
N ARG A 50 -1.04 -8.98 4.20
CA ARG A 50 -0.72 -7.55 4.14
C ARG A 50 0.75 -7.28 4.39
N ALA A 51 1.33 -7.93 5.40
CA ALA A 51 2.75 -7.82 5.72
C ALA A 51 3.64 -8.21 4.53
N ALA A 52 3.24 -9.24 3.79
CA ALA A 52 3.86 -9.69 2.56
C ALA A 52 3.45 -8.89 1.30
N GLY A 53 3.28 -7.56 1.42
CA GLY A 53 3.06 -6.69 0.26
C GLY A 53 1.68 -6.84 -0.39
N TYR A 54 0.63 -7.12 0.40
CA TYR A 54 -0.74 -7.39 -0.09
C TYR A 54 -0.82 -8.63 -1.01
N ALA A 55 -0.04 -9.67 -0.72
CA ALA A 55 -0.07 -10.93 -1.48
C ALA A 55 -1.48 -11.53 -1.56
N GLY A 56 -1.99 -11.72 -2.78
CA GLY A 56 -3.34 -12.23 -3.02
C GLY A 56 -4.46 -11.29 -2.58
N MET A 57 -4.17 -9.99 -2.39
CA MET A 57 -5.16 -8.97 -2.04
C MET A 57 -5.25 -7.90 -3.12
N MET A 58 -6.47 -7.45 -3.38
CA MET A 58 -6.70 -6.32 -4.29
C MET A 58 -6.58 -5.00 -3.52
N VAL A 59 -5.66 -4.14 -3.94
CA VAL A 59 -5.46 -2.82 -3.34
C VAL A 59 -6.37 -1.80 -4.02
N THR A 60 -7.29 -1.21 -3.27
CA THR A 60 -8.19 -0.15 -3.76
C THR A 60 -7.86 1.16 -3.06
N THR A 61 -7.36 2.14 -3.79
CA THR A 61 -7.04 3.47 -3.26
C THR A 61 -7.33 4.58 -4.28
N ARG A 62 -7.40 5.83 -3.81
CA ARG A 62 -7.47 7.02 -4.67
C ARG A 62 -6.07 7.33 -5.21
N CYS A 63 -5.96 7.57 -6.51
CA CYS A 63 -4.73 8.10 -7.11
C CYS A 63 -4.71 9.62 -6.98
N ASP A 64 -3.63 10.19 -6.43
CA ASP A 64 -3.49 11.65 -6.25
C ASP A 64 -3.37 12.41 -7.58
N LYS A 65 -2.77 11.79 -8.61
CA LYS A 65 -2.60 12.42 -9.93
C LYS A 65 -3.84 12.30 -10.81
N CYS A 66 -4.55 11.18 -10.75
CA CYS A 66 -5.77 10.96 -11.53
C CYS A 66 -7.05 11.42 -10.83
N ASN A 67 -7.00 11.65 -9.51
CA ASN A 67 -8.15 11.97 -8.66
C ASN A 67 -9.30 10.95 -8.74
N ARG A 68 -9.00 9.68 -9.04
CA ARG A 68 -10.00 8.59 -9.13
C ARG A 68 -9.66 7.48 -8.16
N VAL A 69 -10.69 6.85 -7.61
CA VAL A 69 -10.58 5.60 -6.84
C VAL A 69 -10.64 4.43 -7.81
N HIS A 70 -9.66 3.54 -7.74
CA HIS A 70 -9.64 2.32 -8.53
C HIS A 70 -8.78 1.26 -7.85
N SER A 71 -8.86 0.03 -8.37
CA SER A 71 -8.08 -1.12 -7.88
C SER A 71 -6.90 -1.49 -8.78
N ASN A 72 -6.69 -0.74 -9.87
CA ASN A 72 -5.56 -0.94 -10.78
C ASN A 72 -4.24 -0.40 -10.18
N TRP A 73 -3.70 -1.10 -9.18
CA TRP A 73 -2.49 -0.74 -8.47
C TRP A 73 -1.48 -1.88 -8.51
N LYS A 74 -0.23 -1.58 -8.86
CA LYS A 74 0.90 -2.48 -8.64
C LYS A 74 1.62 -2.06 -7.36
N VAL A 75 1.69 -2.96 -6.38
CA VAL A 75 2.56 -2.79 -5.21
C VAL A 75 3.99 -3.01 -5.69
N LEU A 76 4.87 -2.06 -5.39
CA LEU A 76 6.30 -2.18 -5.63
C LEU A 76 7.00 -2.50 -4.32
N ASP A 77 7.98 -3.40 -4.37
CA ASP A 77 8.92 -3.50 -3.28
C ASP A 77 9.86 -2.27 -3.25
N ALA A 78 10.69 -2.17 -2.20
CA ALA A 78 11.58 -1.03 -2.03
C ALA A 78 12.64 -0.94 -3.13
N GLN A 79 13.13 -2.08 -3.64
CA GLN A 79 14.17 -2.12 -4.65
C GLN A 79 13.61 -1.77 -6.03
N GLU A 80 12.49 -2.36 -6.43
CA GLU A 80 11.74 -2.00 -7.64
C GLU A 80 11.41 -0.49 -7.66
N PHE A 81 11.08 0.09 -6.49
CA PHE A 81 10.87 1.52 -6.38
C PHE A 81 12.15 2.32 -6.62
N LEU A 82 13.28 1.92 -6.02
CA LEU A 82 14.57 2.59 -6.20
C LEU A 82 15.03 2.54 -7.65
N ASP A 83 14.95 1.37 -8.28
CA ASP A 83 15.35 1.17 -9.67
C ASP A 83 14.57 2.13 -10.59
N VAL A 84 13.26 2.21 -10.41
CA VAL A 84 12.40 3.10 -11.20
C VAL A 84 12.63 4.57 -10.85
N LYS A 85 12.86 4.91 -9.58
CA LYS A 85 13.14 6.30 -9.19
C LYS A 85 14.45 6.78 -9.81
N LEU A 86 15.48 5.95 -9.79
CA LEU A 86 16.82 6.27 -10.27
C LEU A 86 16.86 6.40 -11.80
N SER A 87 16.05 5.62 -12.53
CA SER A 87 15.95 5.70 -13.98
C SER A 87 15.23 6.95 -14.51
N LEU A 88 14.45 7.65 -13.66
CA LEU A 88 13.65 8.81 -14.08
C LEU A 88 14.47 10.11 -14.08
N THR A 89 14.21 10.95 -15.08
CA THR A 89 14.72 12.32 -15.14
C THR A 89 14.10 13.20 -14.04
N PRO A 90 14.73 14.32 -13.64
CA PRO A 90 14.18 15.23 -12.64
C PRO A 90 12.77 15.73 -12.97
N ALA A 91 12.49 16.04 -14.24
CA ALA A 91 11.16 16.49 -14.70
C ALA A 91 10.10 15.39 -14.53
N GLU A 92 10.44 14.15 -14.88
CA GLU A 92 9.53 13.01 -14.70
C GLU A 92 9.30 12.66 -13.23
N ARG A 93 10.31 12.83 -12.38
CA ARG A 93 10.15 12.65 -10.92
C ARG A 93 9.10 13.61 -10.38
N THR A 94 9.12 14.88 -10.76
CA THR A 94 8.09 15.87 -10.36
C THR A 94 6.69 15.49 -10.86
N LYS A 95 6.59 14.94 -12.08
CA LYS A 95 5.31 14.53 -12.65
C LYS A 95 4.75 13.27 -11.99
N ARG A 96 5.58 12.24 -11.81
CA ARG A 96 5.16 10.87 -11.44
C ARG A 96 5.26 10.56 -9.95
N LEU A 97 6.14 11.23 -9.21
CA LEU A 97 6.31 11.00 -7.78
C LEU A 97 5.54 12.04 -6.96
N TRP A 98 5.47 11.80 -5.65
CA TRP A 98 5.01 12.79 -4.69
C TRP A 98 5.97 13.98 -4.63
N ALA A 99 5.47 15.15 -4.21
CA ALA A 99 6.32 16.31 -3.99
C ALA A 99 7.40 15.97 -2.95
N SER A 100 8.67 16.16 -3.31
CA SER A 100 9.74 16.17 -2.30
C SER A 100 9.42 17.30 -1.33
N SER A 101 9.47 17.03 -0.01
CA SER A 101 9.56 18.16 0.91
C SER A 101 10.82 18.93 0.51
N LYS A 102 10.66 20.23 0.31
CA LYS A 102 11.79 21.15 0.26
C LYS A 102 12.52 21.10 1.59
#